data_AF-A0A967L908-F1
#
_entry.id   AF-A0A967L908-F1
#
_cell.length_a   1.000
_cell.length_b   1.000
_cell.length_c   1.000
_cell.angle_alpha   90.00
_cell.angle_beta   90.00
_cell.angle_gamma   90.00
#
_symmetry.space_group_name_H-M   'P 1'
#
loop_
_entity.id
_entity.type
_entity.pdbx_description
1 polymer ?
#
loop_
_entity_poly.entity_id
_entity_poly.type
_entity_poly.pdbx_seq_one_letter_code
_entity_poly.pdbx_strand_id
1 'polypeptide(L)' 'SFASTATEVFQEGLRLPPVKIMSRGEYVKDVWRIVMANHRTPDTTWGDFHALLGSLTTAERRLQ' A
#
# COMPACT_ATOMS: atom_id res chain seq x y z
N SER A 1 -5.55 -11.29 -2.42
CA SER A 1 -5.45 -12.75 -2.15
C SER A 1 -6.18 -13.05 -0.87
N PHE A 2 -6.74 -14.25 -0.72
CA PHE A 2 -7.31 -14.73 0.54
C PHE A 2 -6.57 -16.00 0.95
N ALA A 3 -6.05 -16.05 2.18
CA ALA A 3 -5.36 -17.22 2.72
C ALA A 3 -6.36 -18.08 3.50
N SER A 4 -7.16 -18.88 2.79
CA SER A 4 -8.27 -19.65 3.37
C SER A 4 -7.88 -20.70 4.41
N THR A 5 -6.61 -21.09 4.45
CA THR A 5 -6.06 -22.05 5.40
C THR A 5 -5.29 -21.39 6.54
N ALA A 6 -5.33 -20.07 6.66
CA ALA A 6 -4.69 -19.37 7.78
C ALA A 6 -5.40 -19.75 9.09
N THR A 7 -4.64 -20.27 10.05
CA THR A 7 -5.10 -20.58 11.41
C THR A 7 -4.66 -19.51 12.41
N GLU A 8 -3.67 -18.71 12.03
CA GLU A 8 -3.14 -17.62 12.84
C GLU A 8 -2.94 -16.36 12.02
N VAL A 9 -3.02 -15.21 12.69
CA VAL A 9 -2.95 -13.89 12.07
C VAL A 9 -1.62 -13.61 11.35
N PHE A 10 -0.53 -14.28 11.75
CA PHE A 10 0.79 -14.15 11.11
C PHE A 10 0.83 -14.75 9.69
N GLN A 11 -0.14 -15.61 9.37
CA GLN A 11 -0.25 -16.27 8.06
C GLN A 11 -1.06 -15.44 7.05
N GLU A 12 -1.67 -14.34 7.49
CA GLU A 12 -2.51 -13.47 6.64
C GLU A 12 -1.70 -12.44 5.83
N GLY A 13 -0.37 -12.44 5.97
CA GLY A 13 0.53 -11.55 5.24
C GLY A 13 0.88 -10.26 6.00
N LEU A 14 1.20 -9.21 5.26
CA LEU A 14 1.66 -7.95 5.85
C LEU A 14 0.54 -7.23 6.59
N ARG A 15 0.71 -7.06 7.90
CA ARG A 15 -0.15 -6.21 8.75
C ARG A 15 0.59 -4.95 9.11
N LEU A 16 0.18 -3.84 8.51
CA LEU A 16 0.77 -2.53 8.74
C LEU A 16 -0.25 -1.63 9.45
N PRO A 17 0.09 -1.01 10.60
CA PRO A 17 -0.77 0.01 11.20
C PRO A 17 -0.85 1.24 10.26
N PRO A 18 -1.77 2.20 10.53
CA PRO A 18 -1.83 3.43 9.76
C PRO A 18 -0.49 4.16 9.78
N VAL A 19 0.16 4.25 8.62
CA VAL A 19 1.43 4.95 8.42
C VAL A 19 1.38 5.74 7.12
N LYS A 20 2.20 6.78 7.03
CA LYS A 20 2.32 7.57 5.79
C LYS A 20 3.12 6.78 4.75
N ILE A 21 2.55 6.62 3.56
CA ILE A 21 3.24 6.09 2.37
C ILE A 21 3.80 7.20 1.48
N MET A 22 3.32 8.43 1.66
CA MET A 22 3.77 9.64 0.99
C MET A 22 3.87 10.79 2.01
N SER A 23 4.88 11.64 1.87
CA SER A 23 5.10 12.81 2.72
C SER A 23 5.70 13.93 1.89
N ARG A 24 5.07 15.12 1.91
CA ARG A 24 5.51 16.30 1.13
C ARG A 24 5.67 16.01 -0.37
N GLY A 25 4.78 15.21 -0.95
CA GLY A 25 4.82 14.82 -2.36
C GLY A 25 5.82 13.70 -2.69
N GLU A 26 6.61 13.23 -1.72
CA GLU A 26 7.63 12.21 -1.92
C GLU A 26 7.25 10.88 -1.28
N TYR A 27 7.67 9.77 -1.88
CA TYR A 27 7.45 8.44 -1.30
C TYR A 27 8.28 8.24 -0.04
N VAL A 28 7.65 7.67 1.00
CA VAL A 28 8.36 7.20 2.18
C VAL A 28 9.03 5.86 1.83
N LYS A 29 10.23 5.94 1.26
CA LYS A 29 10.94 4.80 0.62
C LYS A 29 11.03 3.56 1.51
N ASP A 30 11.29 3.73 2.81
CA ASP A 30 11.40 2.60 3.73
C ASP A 30 10.08 1.84 3.91
N VAL A 31 8.96 2.56 3.97
CA VAL A 31 7.63 1.94 4.06
C VAL A 31 7.34 1.18 2.77
N TRP A 32 7.62 1.78 1.62
CA TRP A 32 7.46 1.09 0.33
C TRP A 32 8.34 -0.15 0.22
N ARG A 33 9.59 -0.10 0.70
CA ARG A 33 10.46 -1.29 0.73
C ARG A 33 9.86 -2.41 1.56
N ILE A 34 9.29 -2.10 2.73
CA ILE A 34 8.59 -3.09 3.56
C ILE A 34 7.38 -3.66 2.82
N VAL A 35 6.54 -2.81 2.24
CA VAL A 35 5.33 -3.26 1.54
C VAL A 35 5.68 -4.15 0.35
N MET A 36 6.57 -3.70 -0.53
CA MET A 36 6.93 -4.44 -1.75
C MET A 36 7.63 -5.77 -1.45
N ALA A 37 8.49 -5.83 -0.42
CA ALA A 37 9.17 -7.06 -0.03
C ALA A 37 8.23 -8.17 0.49
N ASN A 38 7.02 -7.81 0.91
CA ASN A 38 6.04 -8.75 1.47
C ASN A 38 4.90 -9.12 0.49
N HIS A 39 4.97 -8.67 -0.77
CA HIS A 39 3.97 -8.99 -1.79
C HIS A 39 4.56 -9.90 -2.88
N ARG A 40 3.80 -10.92 -3.28
CA ARG A 40 4.20 -11.89 -4.32
C ARG A 40 4.22 -11.28 -5.73
N THR A 41 3.44 -10.22 -5.94
CA THR A 41 3.31 -9.49 -7.20
C THR A 41 3.51 -8.00 -6.95
N PRO A 42 4.74 -7.57 -6.61
CA PRO A 42 5.01 -6.20 -6.15
C PRO A 42 4.64 -5.15 -7.19
N ASP A 43 4.82 -5.42 -8.49
CA ASP A 43 4.49 -4.47 -9.56
C ASP A 43 2.98 -4.20 -9.67
N THR A 44 2.16 -5.25 -9.51
CA THR A 44 0.69 -5.11 -9.46
C THR A 44 0.27 -4.32 -8.23
N THR A 45 0.83 -4.67 -7.06
CA THR A 45 0.55 -3.96 -5.82
C THR A 45 0.94 -2.47 -5.92
N TRP A 46 2.09 -2.17 -6.51
CA TRP A 46 2.53 -0.81 -6.78
C TRP A 46 1.53 -0.05 -7.66
N GLY A 47 1.06 -0.67 -8.74
CA GLY A 47 0.03 -0.10 -9.62
C GLY A 47 -1.27 0.23 -8.90
N ASP A 48 -1.78 -0.69 -8.07
CA ASP A 48 -3.01 -0.49 -7.30
C ASP A 48 -2.88 0.69 -6.33
N PHE A 49 -1.78 0.77 -5.56
CA PHE A 49 -1.55 1.90 -4.66
C PHE A 49 -1.41 3.22 -5.43
N HIS A 50 -0.81 3.22 -6.62
CA HIS A 50 -0.71 4.42 -7.46
C HIS A 50 -2.05 4.89 -7.98
N ALA A 51 -2.92 3.95 -8.37
CA ALA A 51 -4.29 4.28 -8.75
C ALA A 51 -5.05 4.92 -7.59
N LEU A 52 -4.91 4.37 -6.37
CA LEU A 52 -5.50 4.95 -5.15
C LEU A 52 -4.96 6.36 -4.87
N LEU A 53 -3.64 6.56 -4.92
CA LEU A 53 -3.03 7.88 -4.74
C LEU A 53 -3.51 8.89 -5.79
N GLY A 54 -3.58 8.49 -7.07
CA GLY A 54 -4.10 9.34 -8.14
C GLY A 54 -5.57 9.73 -7.95
N SER A 55 -6.38 8.85 -7.37
CA SER A 55 -7.76 9.16 -7.01
C SER A 55 -7.84 10.25 -5.93
N LEU A 56 -6.96 10.17 -4.92
CA LEU A 56 -6.86 11.18 -3.85
C LEU A 56 -6.37 12.52 -4.39
N THR A 57 -5.37 12.53 -5.27
CA THR A 57 -4.90 13.75 -5.94
C THR A 57 -6.02 14.40 -6.77
N THR A 58 -6.84 13.60 -7.45
CA THR A 58 -7.98 14.11 -8.21
C THR A 58 -9.03 14.73 -7.29
N ALA A 59 -9.32 14.09 -6.15
CA ALA A 59 -10.24 14.62 -5.16
C ALA A 59 -9.73 15.92 -4.53
N GLU A 60 -8.46 15.97 -4.14
CA GLU A 60 -7.81 17.18 -3.61
C GLU A 60 -7.95 18.36 -4.57
N ARG A 61 -7.64 18.16 -5.86
CA ARG A 61 -7.78 19.20 -6.90
C ARG A 61 -9.20 19.73 -7.09
N ARG A 62 -10.23 18.95 -6.74
CA ARG A 62 -11.64 19.37 -6.83
C ARG A 62 -12.13 20.11 -5.59
N LEU A 63 -11.43 19.97 -4.47
CA LEU A 63 -11.77 20.63 -3.20
C LEU A 63 -11.04 21.96 -3.01
N GLN A 64 -10.00 22.21 -3.81
CA GLN A 64 -9.36 23.52 -3.96
C GLN A 64 -10.18 24.42 -4.88
#